data_AF-A0A172YID8-F1
#
_entry.id   AF-A0A172YID8-F1
#
_cell.length_a   1.000
_cell.length_b   1.000
_cell.length_c   1.000
_cell.angle_alpha   90.00
_cell.angle_beta   90.00
_cell.angle_gamma   90.00
#
_symmetry.space_group_name_H-M   'P 1'
#
loop_
_entity.id
_entity.type
_entity.pdbx_description
1 polymer ?
#
loop_
_entity_poly.entity_id
_entity_poly.type
_entity_poly.pdbx_seq_one_letter_code
_entity_poly.pdbx_strand_id
1 'polypeptide(L)'
;MSNPATQRKIIDAASRYSDIDERYYEWEDGLSSAGLSLILPKSSLSTFDWCVTGYHFDQLIGGILTASEHDIQRRQGNLFAVPDHVLLFIVLVGGLDCQCRGRRFEVGQGDMLIQDMSQPVSISVRAGSAGPCTYQYFILPKSSMAFSVDIAPLHGHCLHAASPLNRMLRGHLATMLALFDQMTEMEVKGVGKGASNLIIETLALLSGKALDSPFEHSTKLERVCLFIESSLGTQLTVEILCKRFALSRASLYRLFEPLGGVACFIRNRRLAMAQRMMRDLSMRHLSLSAISRRCGLEPSVLRHHCIQHYGEPPREIRRELRTQFAHRTHTQHEPTHVGWVSTL
;
A
#
# COMPACT_ATOMS: atom_id res chain seq x y z
N MET A 1 -7.94 6.47 32.64
CA MET A 1 -8.23 5.36 31.71
C MET A 1 -8.20 5.96 30.31
N SER A 2 -7.18 5.64 29.53
CA SER A 2 -6.90 6.26 28.24
C SER A 2 -8.00 5.92 27.22
N ASN A 3 -8.46 6.92 26.46
CA ASN A 3 -9.51 6.76 25.45
C ASN A 3 -9.02 5.78 24.35
N PRO A 4 -9.76 4.72 23.99
CA PRO A 4 -9.34 3.80 22.93
C PRO A 4 -9.15 4.49 21.55
N ALA A 5 -9.69 5.70 21.35
CA ALA A 5 -9.45 6.51 20.15
C ALA A 5 -8.00 7.05 20.03
N THR A 6 -7.28 7.28 21.14
CA THR A 6 -5.90 7.81 21.08
C THR A 6 -4.89 6.83 20.49
N GLN A 7 -5.21 5.53 20.36
CA GLN A 7 -4.31 4.56 19.73
C GLN A 7 -4.47 4.49 18.18
N ARG A 8 -5.51 5.12 17.63
CA ARG A 8 -5.83 5.13 16.18
C ARG A 8 -5.57 6.49 15.51
N LYS A 9 -4.93 7.44 16.22
CA LYS A 9 -4.57 8.75 15.70
C LYS A 9 -3.12 9.05 16.08
N ILE A 10 -2.35 9.52 15.10
CA ILE A 10 -0.97 9.99 15.29
C ILE A 10 -0.94 11.44 14.82
N ILE A 11 -0.36 12.31 15.63
CA ILE A 11 -0.07 13.70 15.28
C ILE A 11 1.42 13.88 15.51
N ASP A 12 2.11 14.30 14.48
CA ASP A 12 3.54 14.54 14.55
C ASP A 12 3.92 15.76 13.72
N ALA A 13 4.98 16.45 14.13
CA ALA A 13 5.44 17.66 13.48
C ALA A 13 6.92 17.87 13.76
N ALA A 14 7.60 18.42 12.77
CA ALA A 14 9.01 18.79 12.85
C ALA A 14 9.34 19.67 14.07
N SER A 15 8.42 20.55 14.49
CA SER A 15 8.60 21.43 15.66
C SER A 15 8.72 20.71 17.01
N ARG A 16 8.43 19.40 17.06
CA ARG A 16 8.61 18.55 18.25
C ARG A 16 10.08 18.21 18.50
N TYR A 17 10.92 18.30 17.47
CA TYR A 17 12.32 17.89 17.50
C TYR A 17 13.21 19.11 17.45
N SER A 18 13.97 19.34 18.53
CA SER A 18 14.94 20.43 18.60
C SER A 18 16.24 20.12 17.85
N ASP A 19 16.56 18.83 17.71
CA ASP A 19 17.75 18.37 16.99
C ASP A 19 17.41 18.07 15.51
N ILE A 20 18.29 18.50 14.62
CA ILE A 20 18.06 18.40 13.17
C ILE A 20 18.21 16.97 12.64
N ASP A 21 19.09 16.18 13.25
CA ASP A 21 19.33 14.80 12.84
C ASP A 21 18.18 13.91 13.33
N GLU A 22 17.67 14.13 14.54
CA GLU A 22 16.45 13.51 15.06
C GLU A 22 15.23 13.85 14.19
N ARG A 23 15.02 15.14 13.88
CA ARG A 23 13.94 15.60 12.99
C ARG A 23 13.98 14.90 11.62
N TYR A 24 15.17 14.76 11.06
CA TYR A 24 15.36 14.09 9.78
C TYR A 24 15.09 12.59 9.89
N TYR A 25 15.57 11.94 10.96
CA TYR A 25 15.35 10.53 11.22
C TYR A 25 13.85 10.20 11.33
N GLU A 26 13.08 10.99 12.08
CA GLU A 26 11.65 10.76 12.29
C GLU A 26 10.84 10.95 11.01
N TRP A 27 11.20 11.95 10.20
CA TRP A 27 10.63 12.12 8.86
C TRP A 27 10.91 10.91 7.95
N GLU A 28 12.17 10.47 7.88
CA GLU A 28 12.58 9.30 7.10
C GLU A 28 11.87 8.03 7.57
N ASP A 29 11.74 7.81 8.88
CA ASP A 29 11.03 6.64 9.40
C ASP A 29 9.55 6.68 9.01
N GLY A 30 8.88 7.83 9.14
CA GLY A 30 7.52 8.03 8.68
C GLY A 30 7.31 7.70 7.19
N LEU A 31 8.15 8.24 6.30
CA LEU A 31 8.07 7.96 4.86
C LEU A 31 8.43 6.52 4.49
N SER A 32 9.31 5.89 5.26
CA SER A 32 9.70 4.50 5.04
C SER A 32 8.51 3.54 5.13
N SER A 33 7.45 3.89 5.86
CA SER A 33 6.18 3.15 5.91
C SER A 33 5.54 3.00 4.53
N ALA A 34 5.69 4.02 3.68
CA ALA A 34 5.23 4.07 2.30
C ALA A 34 6.30 3.62 1.28
N GLY A 35 7.48 3.23 1.77
CA GLY A 35 8.62 2.85 0.93
C GLY A 35 9.26 4.02 0.21
N LEU A 36 9.01 5.23 0.67
CA LEU A 36 9.54 6.46 0.13
C LEU A 36 10.79 6.85 0.92
N SER A 37 11.81 7.32 0.21
CA SER A 37 13.01 7.91 0.78
C SER A 37 13.10 9.35 0.35
N LEU A 38 13.42 10.23 1.29
CA LEU A 38 13.67 11.64 1.06
C LEU A 38 14.96 11.82 0.24
N ILE A 39 14.89 12.71 -0.73
CA ILE A 39 16.03 13.28 -1.41
C ILE A 39 15.98 14.77 -1.10
N LEU A 40 16.82 15.18 -0.16
CA LEU A 40 16.92 16.58 0.21
C LEU A 40 18.39 16.98 0.27
N PRO A 41 18.81 18.08 -0.39
CA PRO A 41 20.15 18.63 -0.20
C PRO A 41 20.38 18.97 1.28
N LYS A 42 21.59 18.69 1.79
CA LYS A 42 21.92 19.01 3.20
C LYS A 42 21.70 20.48 3.55
N SER A 43 21.88 21.38 2.58
CA SER A 43 21.64 22.82 2.72
C SER A 43 20.19 23.18 3.00
N SER A 44 19.24 22.31 2.65
CA SER A 44 17.79 22.53 2.81
C SER A 44 17.23 21.86 4.07
N LEU A 45 18.04 21.10 4.82
CA LEU A 45 17.59 20.40 6.03
C LEU A 45 17.14 21.36 7.15
N SER A 46 17.81 22.50 7.31
CA SER A 46 17.50 23.46 8.37
C SER A 46 16.16 24.16 8.16
N THR A 47 15.73 24.30 6.91
CA THR A 47 14.48 24.97 6.51
C THR A 47 13.38 24.00 6.08
N PHE A 48 13.69 22.71 5.94
CA PHE A 48 12.68 21.68 5.75
C PHE A 48 11.70 21.75 6.91
N ASP A 49 10.40 21.61 6.70
CA ASP A 49 9.41 21.61 7.77
C ASP A 49 8.23 20.74 7.39
N TRP A 50 7.55 20.17 8.38
CA TRP A 50 6.43 19.28 8.15
C TRP A 50 5.51 19.12 9.36
N CYS A 51 4.25 18.81 9.08
CA CYS A 51 3.28 18.37 10.05
C CYS A 51 2.39 17.31 9.42
N VAL A 52 2.19 16.21 10.14
CA VAL A 52 1.34 15.11 9.73
C VAL A 52 0.30 14.80 10.80
N THR A 53 -0.89 14.45 10.35
CA THR A 53 -1.87 13.77 11.18
C THR A 53 -2.38 12.57 10.41
N GLY A 54 -2.30 11.37 10.98
CA GLY A 54 -2.89 10.20 10.38
C GLY A 54 -3.76 9.40 11.34
N TYR A 55 -4.59 8.57 10.73
CA TYR A 55 -5.76 7.95 11.32
C TYR A 55 -5.86 6.50 10.85
N HIS A 56 -6.15 5.59 11.78
CA HIS A 56 -6.28 4.16 11.54
C HIS A 56 -7.76 3.71 11.52
N PHE A 57 -8.31 3.58 10.32
CA PHE A 57 -9.69 3.13 10.07
C PHE A 57 -9.81 1.61 9.86
N ASP A 58 -8.95 0.84 10.51
CA ASP A 58 -8.94 -0.64 10.51
C ASP A 58 -8.44 -1.28 9.22
N GLN A 59 -9.11 -1.04 8.09
CA GLN A 59 -8.74 -1.57 6.77
C GLN A 59 -8.13 -0.49 5.84
N LEU A 60 -7.99 0.71 6.37
CA LEU A 60 -7.55 1.90 5.66
C LEU A 60 -6.79 2.78 6.65
N ILE A 61 -5.62 3.25 6.24
CA ILE A 61 -4.96 4.38 6.90
C ILE A 61 -5.22 5.61 6.05
N GLY A 62 -5.62 6.70 6.68
CA GLY A 62 -5.79 7.99 6.03
C GLY A 62 -5.06 9.07 6.81
N GLY A 63 -4.63 10.14 6.16
CA GLY A 63 -3.99 11.24 6.85
C GLY A 63 -3.82 12.47 5.99
N ILE A 64 -3.32 13.53 6.63
CA ILE A 64 -3.01 14.81 6.01
C ILE A 64 -1.56 15.13 6.34
N LEU A 65 -0.78 15.47 5.33
CA LEU A 65 0.61 15.85 5.46
C LEU A 65 0.81 17.21 4.80
N THR A 66 1.37 18.15 5.56
CA THR A 66 1.90 19.41 5.06
C THR A 66 3.41 19.36 5.17
N ALA A 67 4.13 19.70 4.09
CA ALA A 67 5.58 19.71 4.10
C ALA A 67 6.17 20.79 3.18
N SER A 68 7.37 21.25 3.52
CA SER A 68 8.22 22.07 2.65
C SER A 68 8.55 21.34 1.35
N GLU A 69 9.04 22.05 0.36
CA GLU A 69 9.48 21.45 -0.89
C GLU A 69 10.58 20.41 -0.67
N HIS A 70 10.41 19.25 -1.27
CA HIS A 70 11.33 18.14 -1.15
C HIS A 70 11.10 17.12 -2.26
N ASP A 71 12.08 16.28 -2.53
CA ASP A 71 11.95 15.18 -3.44
C ASP A 71 11.81 13.87 -2.65
N ILE A 72 10.94 12.97 -3.09
CA ILE A 72 10.80 11.62 -2.54
C ILE A 72 10.89 10.61 -3.68
N GLN A 73 11.40 9.43 -3.36
CA GLN A 73 11.47 8.34 -4.32
C GLN A 73 11.24 6.99 -3.67
N ARG A 74 10.65 6.08 -4.44
CA ARG A 74 10.67 4.65 -4.17
C ARG A 74 11.51 3.98 -5.23
N ARG A 75 12.65 3.39 -4.82
CA ARG A 75 13.60 2.69 -5.71
C ARG A 75 13.38 1.19 -5.66
N GLN A 76 13.85 0.50 -6.71
CA GLN A 76 13.66 -0.94 -6.87
C GLN A 76 14.24 -1.79 -5.71
N GLY A 77 15.42 -1.43 -5.19
CA GLY A 77 16.04 -2.13 -4.04
C GLY A 77 15.20 -2.03 -2.76
N ASN A 78 14.49 -0.93 -2.53
CA ASN A 78 13.71 -0.72 -1.31
C ASN A 78 12.32 -1.38 -1.37
N LEU A 79 11.85 -1.82 -2.54
CA LEU A 79 10.48 -2.30 -2.75
C LEU A 79 10.13 -3.53 -1.90
N PHE A 80 11.10 -4.36 -1.53
CA PHE A 80 10.85 -5.48 -0.62
C PHE A 80 10.65 -5.04 0.84
N ALA A 81 11.05 -3.84 1.23
CA ALA A 81 10.72 -3.32 2.55
C ALA A 81 9.31 -2.69 2.59
N VAL A 82 8.69 -2.44 1.44
CA VAL A 82 7.42 -1.69 1.30
C VAL A 82 6.19 -2.60 1.29
N PRO A 83 5.26 -2.50 2.25
CA PRO A 83 4.09 -3.38 2.30
C PRO A 83 3.29 -3.40 0.97
N ASP A 84 2.66 -4.52 0.63
CA ASP A 84 1.96 -4.69 -0.66
C ASP A 84 0.61 -3.96 -0.65
N HIS A 85 0.68 -2.67 -0.92
CA HIS A 85 -0.41 -1.72 -0.72
C HIS A 85 -0.65 -0.85 -1.95
N VAL A 86 -1.80 -0.19 -1.95
CA VAL A 86 -2.12 0.93 -2.81
C VAL A 86 -1.99 2.19 -1.97
N LEU A 87 -1.33 3.20 -2.53
CA LEU A 87 -1.22 4.53 -1.94
C LEU A 87 -1.90 5.54 -2.86
N LEU A 88 -2.78 6.35 -2.28
CA LEU A 88 -3.42 7.48 -2.95
C LEU A 88 -2.87 8.78 -2.37
N PHE A 89 -2.54 9.75 -3.21
CA PHE A 89 -2.31 11.14 -2.78
C PHE A 89 -3.37 12.05 -3.38
N ILE A 90 -3.95 12.94 -2.58
CA ILE A 90 -4.89 13.97 -3.01
C ILE A 90 -4.30 15.33 -2.64
N VAL A 91 -3.93 16.13 -3.64
CA VAL A 91 -3.29 17.43 -3.39
C VAL A 91 -4.34 18.45 -2.94
N LEU A 92 -4.12 19.08 -1.78
CA LEU A 92 -4.99 20.14 -1.26
C LEU A 92 -4.41 21.53 -1.53
N VAL A 93 -3.09 21.68 -1.43
CA VAL A 93 -2.31 22.90 -1.72
C VAL A 93 -0.98 22.48 -2.34
N GLY A 94 -0.49 23.23 -3.33
CA GLY A 94 0.77 22.93 -4.03
C GLY A 94 0.59 21.97 -5.21
N GLY A 95 1.59 21.14 -5.45
CA GLY A 95 1.60 20.18 -6.55
C GLY A 95 2.70 19.14 -6.43
N LEU A 96 2.60 18.10 -7.25
CA LEU A 96 3.58 17.03 -7.33
C LEU A 96 4.06 16.86 -8.77
N ASP A 97 5.37 16.99 -9.01
CA ASP A 97 5.98 16.60 -10.28
C ASP A 97 6.38 15.14 -10.18
N CYS A 98 5.71 14.27 -10.94
CA CYS A 98 5.88 12.83 -10.81
C CYS A 98 6.63 12.25 -12.01
N GLN A 99 7.49 11.26 -11.74
CA GLN A 99 8.09 10.40 -12.74
C GLN A 99 7.91 8.93 -12.37
N CYS A 100 7.24 8.16 -13.22
CA CYS A 100 7.19 6.71 -13.12
C CYS A 100 7.00 6.09 -14.52
N ARG A 101 7.49 4.86 -14.72
CA ARG A 101 7.38 4.15 -16.02
C ARG A 101 7.91 4.94 -17.22
N GLY A 102 8.94 5.75 -17.00
CA GLY A 102 9.52 6.63 -18.03
C GLY A 102 8.64 7.83 -18.42
N ARG A 103 7.48 8.03 -17.78
CA ARG A 103 6.58 9.17 -18.01
C ARG A 103 6.76 10.22 -16.93
N ARG A 104 6.71 11.49 -17.32
CA ARG A 104 6.62 12.65 -16.43
C ARG A 104 5.24 13.27 -16.54
N PHE A 105 4.66 13.66 -15.41
CA PHE A 105 3.35 14.31 -15.34
C PHE A 105 3.22 15.08 -14.02
N GLU A 106 2.30 16.04 -14.00
CA GLU A 106 2.02 16.88 -12.84
C GLU A 106 0.72 16.42 -12.18
N VAL A 107 0.64 16.58 -10.86
CA VAL A 107 -0.57 16.36 -10.05
C VAL A 107 -0.85 17.65 -9.30
N GLY A 108 -1.92 18.34 -9.68
CA GLY A 108 -2.27 19.65 -9.14
C GLY A 108 -3.34 19.58 -8.05
N GLN A 109 -3.73 20.75 -7.56
CA GLN A 109 -4.76 20.88 -6.53
C GLN A 109 -6.07 20.17 -6.91
N GLY A 110 -6.53 19.30 -6.02
CA GLY A 110 -7.74 18.49 -6.16
C GLY A 110 -7.56 17.21 -6.99
N ASP A 111 -6.42 17.04 -7.66
CA ASP A 111 -6.10 15.81 -8.38
C ASP A 111 -5.75 14.69 -7.39
N MET A 112 -6.01 13.45 -7.82
CA MET A 112 -5.67 12.24 -7.07
C MET A 112 -4.66 11.39 -7.84
N LEU A 113 -3.51 11.12 -7.23
CA LEU A 113 -2.48 10.22 -7.73
C LEU A 113 -2.66 8.82 -7.17
N ILE A 114 -2.75 7.83 -8.05
CA ILE A 114 -2.81 6.41 -7.68
C ILE A 114 -1.42 5.79 -7.79
N GLN A 115 -1.00 5.08 -6.74
CA GLN A 115 0.29 4.41 -6.68
C GLN A 115 0.15 2.95 -6.26
N ASP A 116 0.61 2.06 -7.12
CA ASP A 116 1.03 0.72 -6.70
C ASP A 116 2.33 0.82 -5.89
N MET A 117 2.31 0.43 -4.60
CA MET A 117 3.49 0.51 -3.72
C MET A 117 4.62 -0.47 -4.08
N SER A 118 4.35 -1.46 -4.93
CA SER A 118 5.33 -2.40 -5.46
C SER A 118 6.08 -1.90 -6.70
N GLN A 119 5.84 -0.65 -7.12
CA GLN A 119 6.47 -0.06 -8.30
C GLN A 119 7.24 1.23 -7.98
N PRO A 120 8.37 1.49 -8.69
CA PRO A 120 9.19 2.66 -8.43
C PRO A 120 8.52 3.95 -8.90
N VAL A 121 8.72 5.02 -8.13
CA VAL A 121 8.22 6.37 -8.43
C VAL A 121 9.22 7.41 -7.91
N SER A 122 9.35 8.52 -8.62
CA SER A 122 10.03 9.74 -8.14
C SER A 122 9.01 10.88 -8.14
N ILE A 123 8.99 11.66 -7.06
CA ILE A 123 8.01 12.74 -6.87
C ILE A 123 8.76 13.94 -6.31
N SER A 124 8.65 15.08 -6.97
CA SER A 124 9.05 16.36 -6.41
C SER A 124 7.82 17.09 -5.87
N VAL A 125 7.84 17.38 -4.58
CA VAL A 125 6.78 18.10 -3.89
C VAL A 125 7.03 19.60 -4.02
N ARG A 126 6.04 20.33 -4.53
CA ARG A 126 6.12 21.77 -4.83
C ARG A 126 5.16 22.57 -3.97
N ALA A 127 5.61 23.73 -3.51
CA ALA A 127 4.77 24.65 -2.76
C ALA A 127 3.65 25.22 -3.64
N GLY A 128 2.54 25.59 -3.01
CA GLY A 128 1.45 26.30 -3.65
C GLY A 128 1.57 27.81 -3.47
N SER A 129 0.76 28.56 -4.20
CA SER A 129 0.62 30.01 -3.99
C SER A 129 0.13 30.38 -2.58
N ALA A 130 -0.60 29.47 -1.93
CA ALA A 130 -1.17 29.66 -0.59
C ALA A 130 -0.29 29.13 0.55
N GLY A 131 0.92 28.60 0.27
CA GLY A 131 1.82 28.07 1.29
C GLY A 131 2.47 26.74 0.92
N PRO A 132 3.04 26.01 1.90
CA PRO A 132 3.66 24.71 1.67
C PRO A 132 2.68 23.71 1.07
N CYS A 133 3.21 22.63 0.47
CA CYS A 133 2.36 21.61 -0.11
C CYS A 133 1.60 20.88 1.00
N THR A 134 0.29 20.73 0.82
CA THR A 134 -0.55 19.90 1.69
C THR A 134 -1.24 18.85 0.83
N TYR A 135 -1.15 17.59 1.22
CA TYR A 135 -1.89 16.51 0.57
C TYR A 135 -2.47 15.52 1.58
N GLN A 136 -3.60 14.94 1.22
CA GLN A 136 -4.12 13.78 1.92
C GLN A 136 -3.48 12.51 1.36
N TYR A 137 -3.25 11.53 2.22
CA TYR A 137 -2.79 10.21 1.79
C TYR A 137 -3.72 9.13 2.31
N PHE A 138 -3.91 8.08 1.50
CA PHE A 138 -4.69 6.91 1.88
C PHE A 138 -3.97 5.63 1.47
N ILE A 139 -3.85 4.70 2.42
CA ILE A 139 -3.11 3.44 2.28
C ILE A 139 -4.07 2.29 2.54
N LEU A 140 -4.21 1.39 1.57
CA LEU A 140 -5.00 0.16 1.69
C LEU A 140 -4.21 -1.05 1.21
N PRO A 141 -4.33 -2.21 1.87
CA PRO A 141 -3.61 -3.41 1.45
C PRO A 141 -4.22 -3.96 0.17
N LYS A 142 -3.36 -4.41 -0.77
CA LYS A 142 -3.84 -5.04 -2.02
C LYS A 142 -4.62 -6.33 -1.77
N SER A 143 -4.42 -6.98 -0.63
CA SER A 143 -5.21 -8.15 -0.24
C SER A 143 -6.69 -7.87 -0.02
N SER A 144 -7.07 -6.62 0.25
CA SER A 144 -8.47 -6.20 0.38
C SER A 144 -9.17 -6.00 -0.97
N MET A 145 -8.42 -5.97 -2.06
CA MET A 145 -8.96 -5.73 -3.39
C MET A 145 -9.66 -6.97 -3.93
N ALA A 146 -10.76 -6.76 -4.65
CA ALA A 146 -11.38 -7.83 -5.42
C ALA A 146 -10.33 -8.44 -6.37
N PHE A 147 -10.29 -9.77 -6.44
CA PHE A 147 -9.27 -10.50 -7.20
C PHE A 147 -9.21 -10.16 -8.68
N SER A 148 -10.26 -9.53 -9.21
CA SER A 148 -10.38 -9.04 -10.58
C SER A 148 -9.63 -7.73 -10.85
N VAL A 149 -9.27 -6.95 -9.84
CA VAL A 149 -8.68 -5.62 -10.04
C VAL A 149 -7.15 -5.70 -10.05
N ASP A 150 -6.55 -5.42 -11.20
CA ASP A 150 -5.10 -5.23 -11.30
C ASP A 150 -4.76 -3.74 -11.15
N ILE A 151 -4.06 -3.40 -10.08
CA ILE A 151 -3.61 -2.03 -9.81
C ILE A 151 -2.32 -1.68 -10.52
N ALA A 152 -1.56 -2.68 -10.96
CA ALA A 152 -0.29 -2.40 -11.59
C ALA A 152 -0.45 -1.40 -12.75
N PRO A 153 -1.39 -1.55 -13.71
CA PRO A 153 -1.62 -0.57 -14.78
C PRO A 153 -1.94 0.85 -14.31
N LEU A 154 -2.55 1.02 -13.13
CA LEU A 154 -2.96 2.31 -12.58
C LEU A 154 -1.84 3.04 -11.84
N HIS A 155 -0.66 2.44 -11.67
CA HIS A 155 0.47 3.15 -11.08
C HIS A 155 0.85 4.39 -11.90
N GLY A 156 0.80 5.55 -11.26
CA GLY A 156 1.01 6.86 -11.89
C GLY A 156 -0.22 7.42 -12.58
N HIS A 157 -1.38 6.80 -12.43
CA HIS A 157 -2.63 7.35 -12.96
C HIS A 157 -3.08 8.54 -12.11
N CYS A 158 -3.41 9.64 -12.79
CA CYS A 158 -3.93 10.85 -12.16
C CYS A 158 -5.43 10.97 -12.47
N LEU A 159 -6.27 10.95 -11.44
CA LEU A 159 -7.69 11.24 -11.56
C LEU A 159 -7.90 12.75 -11.35
N HIS A 160 -8.22 13.46 -12.42
CA HIS A 160 -8.28 14.92 -12.40
C HIS A 160 -9.37 15.48 -11.48
N ALA A 161 -9.13 16.65 -10.88
CA ALA A 161 -10.02 17.35 -9.95
C ALA A 161 -11.42 17.59 -10.53
N ALA A 162 -11.49 17.81 -11.84
CA ALA A 162 -12.75 18.03 -12.56
C ALA A 162 -13.64 16.79 -12.64
N SER A 163 -13.08 15.58 -12.53
CA SER A 163 -13.80 14.31 -12.62
C SER A 163 -14.88 14.20 -11.53
N PRO A 164 -16.15 13.89 -11.87
CA PRO A 164 -17.20 13.66 -10.88
C PRO A 164 -16.85 12.54 -9.89
N LEU A 165 -16.22 11.47 -10.38
CA LEU A 165 -15.78 10.35 -9.54
C LEU A 165 -14.77 10.81 -8.50
N ASN A 166 -13.78 11.62 -8.90
CA ASN A 166 -12.82 12.20 -7.97
C ASN A 166 -13.51 13.14 -6.96
N ARG A 167 -14.43 14.00 -7.41
CA ARG A 167 -15.17 14.91 -6.53
C ARG A 167 -15.88 14.17 -5.40
N MET A 168 -16.58 13.08 -5.76
CA MET A 168 -17.28 12.25 -4.78
C MET A 168 -16.30 11.57 -3.82
N LEU A 169 -15.26 10.94 -4.36
CA LEU A 169 -14.29 10.20 -3.56
C LEU A 169 -13.53 11.13 -2.60
N ARG A 170 -12.96 12.24 -3.09
CA ARG A 170 -12.25 13.20 -2.22
C ARG A 170 -13.17 13.86 -1.19
N GLY A 171 -14.43 14.12 -1.54
CA GLY A 171 -15.42 14.67 -0.60
C GLY A 171 -15.70 13.70 0.55
N HIS A 172 -15.91 12.42 0.24
CA HIS A 172 -16.10 11.38 1.25
C HIS A 172 -14.87 11.22 2.14
N LEU A 173 -13.69 11.07 1.53
CA LEU A 173 -12.42 10.87 2.23
C LEU A 173 -12.06 12.08 3.12
N ALA A 174 -12.25 13.31 2.64
CA ALA A 174 -12.00 14.51 3.45
C ALA A 174 -12.97 14.61 4.65
N THR A 175 -14.26 14.31 4.43
CA THR A 175 -15.26 14.32 5.51
C THR A 175 -14.95 13.28 6.58
N MET A 176 -14.53 12.08 6.15
CA MET A 176 -14.10 11.00 7.05
C MET A 176 -12.95 11.43 7.96
N LEU A 177 -11.91 12.08 7.42
CA LEU A 177 -10.80 12.59 8.22
C LEU A 177 -11.27 13.69 9.19
N ALA A 178 -12.12 14.61 8.73
CA ALA A 178 -12.61 15.74 9.53
C ALA A 178 -13.50 15.31 10.72
N LEU A 179 -14.23 14.21 10.57
CA LEU A 179 -15.15 13.72 11.60
C LEU A 179 -14.53 12.66 12.52
N PHE A 180 -13.27 12.26 12.32
CA PHE A 180 -12.65 11.14 13.05
C PHE A 180 -12.79 11.24 14.57
N ASP A 181 -12.48 12.41 15.15
CA ASP A 181 -12.51 12.61 16.61
C ASP A 181 -13.93 12.59 17.20
N GLN A 182 -14.96 12.62 16.34
CA GLN A 182 -16.38 12.57 16.72
C GLN A 182 -16.97 11.16 16.57
N MET A 183 -16.24 10.23 15.92
CA MET A 183 -16.71 8.87 15.68
C MET A 183 -16.40 7.96 16.87
N THR A 184 -17.35 7.07 17.18
CA THR A 184 -17.11 5.88 17.99
C THR A 184 -16.20 4.88 17.26
N GLU A 185 -15.60 3.93 17.98
CA GLU A 185 -14.75 2.91 17.34
C GLU A 185 -15.50 2.07 16.30
N MET A 186 -16.77 1.76 16.55
CA MET A 186 -17.61 1.04 15.59
C MET A 186 -17.83 1.85 14.32
N GLU A 187 -18.04 3.16 14.45
CA GLU A 187 -18.18 4.06 13.30
C GLU A 187 -16.86 4.20 12.54
N VAL A 188 -15.72 4.36 13.22
CA VAL A 188 -14.38 4.39 12.58
C VAL A 188 -14.16 3.14 11.71
N LYS A 189 -14.47 1.94 12.24
CA LYS A 189 -14.34 0.69 11.48
C LYS A 189 -15.33 0.62 10.31
N GLY A 190 -16.59 1.01 10.53
CA GLY A 190 -17.63 1.00 9.51
C GLY A 190 -17.34 1.95 8.35
N VAL A 191 -16.95 3.18 8.67
CA VAL A 191 -16.57 4.20 7.67
C VAL A 191 -15.29 3.76 6.95
N GLY A 192 -14.30 3.19 7.66
CA GLY A 192 -13.11 2.58 7.08
C GLY A 192 -13.42 1.58 5.98
N LYS A 193 -14.28 0.60 6.30
CA LYS A 193 -14.74 -0.40 5.33
C LYS A 193 -15.48 0.23 4.13
N GLY A 194 -16.35 1.21 4.40
CA GLY A 194 -17.08 1.92 3.34
C GLY A 194 -16.15 2.68 2.39
N ALA A 195 -15.20 3.42 2.92
CA ALA A 195 -14.20 4.16 2.15
C ALA A 195 -13.30 3.22 1.33
N SER A 196 -12.85 2.10 1.92
CA SER A 196 -12.09 1.08 1.20
C SER A 196 -12.87 0.53 0.00
N ASN A 197 -14.16 0.22 0.17
CA ASN A 197 -15.00 -0.24 -0.94
C ASN A 197 -15.13 0.82 -2.03
N LEU A 198 -15.37 2.09 -1.68
CA LEU A 198 -15.44 3.19 -2.65
C LEU A 198 -14.13 3.36 -3.44
N ILE A 199 -12.98 3.24 -2.77
CA ILE A 199 -11.67 3.27 -3.42
C ILE A 199 -11.53 2.07 -4.36
N ILE A 200 -11.83 0.85 -3.91
CA ILE A 200 -11.69 -0.37 -4.71
C ILE A 200 -12.56 -0.31 -5.97
N GLU A 201 -13.83 0.10 -5.83
CA GLU A 201 -14.74 0.26 -6.97
C GLU A 201 -14.25 1.33 -7.95
N THR A 202 -13.73 2.45 -7.43
CA THR A 202 -13.10 3.49 -8.26
C THR A 202 -11.93 2.93 -9.06
N LEU A 203 -11.05 2.16 -8.42
CA LEU A 203 -9.90 1.56 -9.08
C LEU A 203 -10.33 0.50 -10.11
N ALA A 204 -11.37 -0.29 -9.83
CA ALA A 204 -11.94 -1.24 -10.77
C ALA A 204 -12.42 -0.53 -12.05
N LEU A 205 -13.22 0.53 -11.89
CA LEU A 205 -13.71 1.35 -13.00
C LEU A 205 -12.56 1.93 -13.85
N LEU A 206 -11.52 2.46 -13.20
CA LEU A 206 -10.35 3.01 -13.90
C LEU A 206 -9.52 1.96 -14.62
N SER A 207 -9.51 0.71 -14.13
CA SER A 207 -8.82 -0.40 -14.79
C SER A 207 -9.49 -0.86 -16.09
N GLY A 208 -10.60 -0.24 -16.51
CA GLY A 208 -11.38 -0.64 -17.68
C GLY A 208 -12.18 -1.92 -17.47
N LYS A 209 -12.20 -2.44 -16.25
CA LYS A 209 -13.08 -3.53 -15.81
C LYS A 209 -14.31 -2.88 -15.18
N ALA A 210 -15.31 -2.54 -16.00
CA ALA A 210 -16.66 -2.59 -15.47
C ALA A 210 -16.86 -4.01 -14.92
N LEU A 211 -17.34 -4.15 -13.69
CA LEU A 211 -17.73 -5.46 -13.17
C LEU A 211 -18.87 -5.98 -14.06
N ASP A 212 -18.54 -6.66 -15.16
CA ASP A 212 -19.50 -7.25 -16.06
C ASP A 212 -20.33 -8.25 -15.26
N SER A 213 -21.61 -7.89 -15.04
CA SER A 213 -22.65 -8.65 -14.34
C SER A 213 -22.39 -8.97 -12.86
N PRO A 214 -23.14 -8.34 -11.92
CA PRO A 214 -22.88 -8.51 -10.49
C PRO A 214 -23.23 -9.87 -9.87
N PHE A 215 -23.87 -10.85 -10.54
CA PHE A 215 -24.51 -11.94 -9.79
C PHE A 215 -24.08 -13.40 -10.04
N GLU A 216 -23.60 -13.82 -11.23
CA GLU A 216 -23.37 -15.26 -11.47
C GLU A 216 -21.90 -15.68 -11.71
N HIS A 217 -21.12 -14.88 -12.43
CA HIS A 217 -19.71 -15.19 -12.70
C HIS A 217 -18.76 -14.55 -11.68
N SER A 218 -19.07 -13.35 -11.20
CA SER A 218 -18.37 -12.66 -10.10
C SER A 218 -18.36 -13.52 -8.84
N THR A 219 -19.52 -14.05 -8.44
CA THR A 219 -19.67 -14.86 -7.22
C THR A 219 -18.92 -16.19 -7.31
N LYS A 220 -18.88 -16.85 -8.47
CA LYS A 220 -18.14 -18.12 -8.62
C LYS A 220 -16.62 -17.90 -8.67
N LEU A 221 -16.13 -16.93 -9.46
CA LEU A 221 -14.69 -16.59 -9.48
C LEU A 221 -14.23 -16.17 -8.08
N GLU A 222 -14.96 -15.28 -7.43
CA GLU A 222 -14.67 -14.80 -6.09
C GLU A 222 -14.62 -15.94 -5.07
N ARG A 223 -15.61 -16.85 -5.09
CA ARG A 223 -15.59 -18.05 -4.22
C ARG A 223 -14.37 -18.95 -4.47
N VAL A 224 -13.98 -19.14 -5.73
CA VAL A 224 -12.78 -19.93 -6.06
C VAL A 224 -11.52 -19.22 -5.56
N CYS A 225 -11.42 -17.91 -5.76
CA CYS A 225 -10.28 -17.12 -5.28
C CYS A 225 -10.19 -17.09 -3.75
N LEU A 226 -11.31 -16.88 -3.02
CA LEU A 226 -11.35 -16.95 -1.56
C LEU A 226 -10.91 -18.32 -1.04
N PHE A 227 -11.32 -19.39 -1.72
CA PHE A 227 -10.86 -20.73 -1.36
C PHE A 227 -9.36 -20.91 -1.60
N ILE A 228 -8.84 -20.41 -2.73
CA ILE A 228 -7.39 -20.40 -3.01
C ILE A 228 -6.64 -19.66 -1.90
N GLU A 229 -7.11 -18.48 -1.48
CA GLU A 229 -6.49 -17.71 -0.39
C GLU A 229 -6.42 -18.49 0.92
N SER A 230 -7.52 -19.14 1.30
CA SER A 230 -7.57 -19.98 2.50
C SER A 230 -6.70 -21.25 2.40
N SER A 231 -6.22 -21.58 1.20
CA SER A 231 -5.52 -22.83 0.88
C SER A 231 -4.10 -22.63 0.31
N LEU A 232 -3.54 -21.41 0.35
CA LEU A 232 -2.25 -21.11 -0.32
C LEU A 232 -1.09 -22.01 0.16
N GLY A 233 -1.11 -22.43 1.43
CA GLY A 233 -0.07 -23.29 2.04
C GLY A 233 -0.25 -24.80 1.84
N THR A 234 -1.30 -25.24 1.14
CA THR A 234 -1.58 -26.66 0.89
C THR A 234 -1.32 -27.04 -0.58
N GLN A 235 -1.41 -28.33 -0.89
CA GLN A 235 -1.37 -28.77 -2.28
C GLN A 235 -2.66 -28.38 -3.01
N LEU A 236 -2.61 -27.24 -3.71
CA LEU A 236 -3.65 -26.80 -4.64
C LEU A 236 -3.34 -27.33 -6.04
N THR A 237 -4.25 -28.13 -6.59
CA THR A 237 -4.21 -28.56 -7.99
C THR A 237 -5.48 -28.14 -8.73
N VAL A 238 -5.40 -28.09 -10.06
CA VAL A 238 -6.55 -27.78 -10.92
C VAL A 238 -7.69 -28.77 -10.69
N GLU A 239 -7.38 -30.05 -10.45
CA GLU A 239 -8.35 -31.11 -10.19
C GLU A 239 -9.13 -30.86 -8.89
N ILE A 240 -8.44 -30.42 -7.83
CA ILE A 240 -9.07 -30.08 -6.55
C ILE A 240 -10.05 -28.92 -6.74
N LEU A 241 -9.65 -27.88 -7.46
CA LEU A 241 -10.53 -26.72 -7.75
C LEU A 241 -11.72 -27.14 -8.61
N CYS A 242 -11.49 -27.93 -9.67
CA CYS A 242 -12.55 -28.44 -10.54
C CYS A 242 -13.58 -29.26 -9.76
N LYS A 243 -13.10 -30.21 -8.93
CA LYS A 243 -13.97 -31.08 -8.12
C LYS A 243 -14.74 -30.29 -7.06
N ARG A 244 -14.09 -29.35 -6.37
CA ARG A 244 -14.70 -28.55 -5.30
C ARG A 244 -15.81 -27.63 -5.79
N PHE A 245 -15.62 -27.03 -6.97
CA PHE A 245 -16.52 -26.01 -7.52
C PHE A 245 -17.42 -26.49 -8.65
N ALA A 246 -17.43 -27.81 -8.91
CA ALA A 246 -18.17 -28.43 -10.02
C ALA A 246 -17.87 -27.72 -11.36
N LEU A 247 -16.57 -27.51 -11.64
CA LEU A 247 -16.08 -26.90 -12.87
C LEU A 247 -15.37 -27.95 -13.73
N SER A 248 -15.57 -27.88 -15.05
CA SER A 248 -14.64 -28.52 -15.97
C SER A 248 -13.31 -27.76 -15.99
N ARG A 249 -12.22 -28.41 -16.41
CA ARG A 249 -10.91 -27.75 -16.57
C ARG A 249 -11.00 -26.55 -17.52
N ALA A 250 -11.70 -26.70 -18.65
CA ALA A 250 -11.91 -25.61 -19.61
C ALA A 250 -12.67 -24.42 -18.99
N SER A 251 -13.70 -24.68 -18.19
CA SER A 251 -14.41 -23.63 -17.47
C SER A 251 -13.54 -22.94 -16.43
N LEU A 252 -12.70 -23.68 -15.68
CA LEU A 252 -11.76 -23.07 -14.73
C LEU A 252 -10.73 -22.19 -15.44
N TYR A 253 -10.15 -22.65 -16.55
CA TYR A 253 -9.16 -21.84 -17.29
C TYR A 253 -9.77 -20.57 -17.86
N ARG A 254 -10.97 -20.66 -18.45
CA ARG A 254 -11.71 -19.48 -18.93
C ARG A 254 -12.07 -18.53 -17.79
N LEU A 255 -12.43 -19.06 -16.62
CA LEU A 255 -12.74 -18.25 -15.43
C LEU A 255 -11.54 -17.43 -14.95
N PHE A 256 -10.32 -17.95 -15.11
CA PHE A 256 -9.07 -17.29 -14.68
C PHE A 256 -8.32 -16.59 -15.83
N GLU A 257 -8.80 -16.65 -17.07
CA GLU A 257 -8.16 -16.01 -18.22
C GLU A 257 -7.96 -14.49 -18.00
N PRO A 258 -8.94 -13.73 -17.45
CA PRO A 258 -8.76 -12.31 -17.13
C PRO A 258 -7.74 -12.02 -16.02
N LEU A 259 -7.27 -13.05 -15.31
CA LEU A 259 -6.27 -12.99 -14.24
C LEU A 259 -4.91 -13.55 -14.67
N GLY A 260 -4.71 -13.82 -15.96
CA GLY A 260 -3.50 -14.42 -16.50
C GLY A 260 -3.38 -15.93 -16.23
N GLY A 261 -4.49 -16.60 -15.92
CA GLY A 261 -4.59 -18.04 -15.69
C GLY A 261 -4.41 -18.47 -14.23
N VAL A 262 -5.05 -19.59 -13.87
CA VAL A 262 -5.15 -20.08 -12.48
C VAL A 262 -3.79 -20.39 -11.85
N ALA A 263 -2.84 -20.92 -12.62
CA ALA A 263 -1.50 -21.24 -12.12
C ALA A 263 -0.69 -19.96 -11.83
N CYS A 264 -0.79 -18.95 -12.70
CA CYS A 264 -0.15 -17.65 -12.50
C CYS A 264 -0.75 -16.97 -11.26
N PHE A 265 -2.07 -16.97 -11.14
CA PHE A 265 -2.79 -16.43 -9.99
C PHE A 265 -2.32 -17.05 -8.67
N ILE A 266 -2.37 -18.39 -8.54
CA ILE A 266 -1.93 -19.10 -7.32
C ILE A 266 -0.47 -18.77 -6.98
N ARG A 267 0.41 -18.79 -7.98
CA ARG A 267 1.83 -18.48 -7.80
C ARG A 267 2.03 -17.06 -7.25
N ASN A 268 1.36 -16.07 -7.82
CA ASN A 268 1.47 -14.67 -7.40
C ASN A 268 0.96 -14.47 -5.96
N ARG A 269 -0.17 -15.11 -5.60
CA ARG A 269 -0.71 -15.05 -4.23
C ARG A 269 0.21 -15.72 -3.20
N ARG A 270 0.82 -16.86 -3.57
CA ARG A 270 1.84 -17.52 -2.74
C ARG A 270 3.10 -16.68 -2.56
N LEU A 271 3.54 -15.97 -3.61
CA LEU A 271 4.67 -15.04 -3.53
C LEU A 271 4.36 -13.86 -2.61
N ALA A 272 3.16 -13.27 -2.69
CA ALA A 272 2.71 -12.23 -1.77
C ALA A 272 2.64 -12.72 -0.31
N MET A 273 2.20 -13.97 -0.07
CA MET A 273 2.26 -14.61 1.25
C MET A 273 3.72 -14.77 1.74
N ALA A 274 4.63 -15.24 0.89
CA ALA A 274 6.05 -15.40 1.24
C ALA A 274 6.70 -14.05 1.59
N GLN A 275 6.36 -12.99 0.86
CA GLN A 275 6.81 -11.63 1.14
C GLN A 275 6.35 -11.15 2.51
N ARG A 276 5.05 -11.29 2.83
CA ARG A 276 4.52 -10.96 4.16
C ARG A 276 5.25 -11.73 5.26
N MET A 277 5.44 -13.04 5.10
CA MET A 277 6.17 -13.87 6.06
C MET A 277 7.64 -13.50 6.25
N MET A 278 8.31 -12.98 5.21
CA MET A 278 9.70 -12.53 5.32
C MET A 278 9.85 -11.21 6.07
N ARG A 279 8.80 -10.36 6.03
CA ARG A 279 8.74 -9.07 6.73
C ARG A 279 8.29 -9.20 8.18
N ASP A 280 7.46 -10.21 8.46
CA ASP A 280 6.94 -10.46 9.80
C ASP A 280 8.07 -10.81 10.78
N LEU A 281 8.29 -9.92 11.75
CA LEU A 281 9.30 -10.04 12.80
C LEU A 281 9.09 -11.27 13.68
N SER A 282 7.85 -11.69 13.91
CA SER A 282 7.54 -12.90 14.68
C SER A 282 8.05 -14.16 13.97
N MET A 283 8.11 -14.12 12.63
CA MET A 283 8.54 -15.21 11.75
C MET A 283 10.04 -15.17 11.42
N ARG A 284 10.82 -14.28 12.05
CA ARG A 284 12.26 -14.10 11.80
C ARG A 284 13.11 -15.37 11.99
N HIS A 285 12.62 -16.32 12.77
CA HIS A 285 13.27 -17.59 13.09
C HIS A 285 13.16 -18.64 11.96
N LEU A 286 12.16 -18.52 11.07
CA LEU A 286 11.96 -19.48 9.98
C LEU A 286 13.04 -19.34 8.92
N SER A 287 13.55 -20.42 8.33
CA SER A 287 14.46 -20.35 7.18
C SER A 287 13.73 -19.93 5.89
N LEU A 288 14.45 -19.40 4.89
CA LEU A 288 13.84 -19.06 3.58
C LEU A 288 13.24 -20.29 2.89
N SER A 289 13.84 -21.47 3.06
CA SER A 289 13.31 -22.75 2.58
C SER A 289 12.02 -23.13 3.32
N ALA A 290 11.94 -22.89 4.63
CA ALA A 290 10.73 -23.13 5.41
C ALA A 290 9.59 -22.18 5.01
N ILE A 291 9.89 -20.89 4.78
CA ILE A 291 8.93 -19.90 4.26
C ILE A 291 8.40 -20.35 2.90
N SER A 292 9.29 -20.71 1.97
CA SER A 292 8.91 -21.18 0.63
C SER A 292 7.97 -22.38 0.73
N ARG A 293 8.34 -23.39 1.52
CA ARG A 293 7.52 -24.60 1.74
C ARG A 293 6.17 -24.28 2.35
N ARG A 294 6.10 -23.40 3.36
CA ARG A 294 4.85 -22.99 4.02
C ARG A 294 3.93 -22.21 3.09
N CYS A 295 4.49 -21.55 2.08
CA CYS A 295 3.73 -20.88 1.02
C CYS A 295 3.43 -21.81 -0.17
N GLY A 296 3.81 -23.09 -0.15
CA GLY A 296 3.64 -23.99 -1.31
C GLY A 296 4.47 -23.59 -2.54
N LEU A 297 5.65 -22.99 -2.32
CA LEU A 297 6.61 -22.59 -3.35
C LEU A 297 7.89 -23.40 -3.26
N GLU A 298 8.49 -23.65 -4.43
CA GLU A 298 9.88 -24.05 -4.50
C GLU A 298 10.80 -22.88 -4.14
N PRO A 299 11.89 -23.10 -3.37
CA PRO A 299 12.82 -22.03 -3.01
C PRO A 299 13.41 -21.27 -4.21
N SER A 300 13.57 -21.94 -5.35
CA SER A 300 14.04 -21.34 -6.61
C SER A 300 13.06 -20.31 -7.16
N VAL A 301 11.75 -20.55 -7.04
CA VAL A 301 10.70 -19.62 -7.50
C VAL A 301 10.74 -18.33 -6.69
N LEU A 302 10.85 -18.44 -5.37
CA LEU A 302 10.96 -17.27 -4.50
C LEU A 302 12.24 -16.48 -4.79
N ARG A 303 13.37 -17.18 -4.98
CA ARG A 303 14.64 -16.55 -5.32
C ARG A 303 14.56 -15.79 -6.64
N HIS A 304 14.05 -16.43 -7.69
CA HIS A 304 13.93 -15.82 -9.01
C HIS A 304 13.01 -14.59 -8.97
N HIS A 305 11.86 -14.70 -8.28
CA HIS A 305 10.95 -13.58 -8.09
C HIS A 305 11.64 -12.40 -7.41
N CYS A 306 12.38 -12.64 -6.32
CA CYS A 306 13.07 -11.57 -5.62
C CYS A 306 14.13 -10.87 -6.47
N ILE A 307 14.94 -11.63 -7.21
CA ILE A 307 15.96 -11.06 -8.09
C ILE A 307 15.30 -10.27 -9.22
N GLN A 308 14.25 -10.81 -9.84
CA GLN A 308 13.58 -10.17 -10.97
C GLN A 308 12.85 -8.87 -10.55
N HIS A 309 12.14 -8.89 -9.43
CA HIS A 309 11.32 -7.76 -9.01
C HIS A 309 12.05 -6.73 -8.15
N TYR A 310 12.99 -7.18 -7.31
CA TYR A 310 13.67 -6.34 -6.31
C TYR A 310 15.17 -6.16 -6.58
N GLY A 311 15.72 -6.86 -7.58
CA GLY A 311 17.15 -6.78 -7.92
C GLY A 311 18.06 -7.62 -7.02
N GLU A 312 17.52 -8.23 -5.96
CA GLU A 312 18.31 -8.87 -4.91
C GLU A 312 17.80 -10.26 -4.50
N PRO A 313 18.68 -11.16 -4.05
CA PRO A 313 18.26 -12.47 -3.56
C PRO A 313 17.56 -12.36 -2.20
N PRO A 314 16.62 -13.27 -1.86
CA PRO A 314 15.82 -13.18 -0.61
C PRO A 314 16.63 -13.14 0.68
N ARG A 315 17.87 -13.66 0.66
CA ARG A 315 18.79 -13.64 1.81
C ARG A 315 19.32 -12.24 2.09
N GLU A 316 19.62 -11.48 1.04
CA GLU A 316 20.17 -10.13 1.14
C GLU A 316 19.11 -9.20 1.71
N ILE A 317 18.00 -9.14 1.01
CA ILE A 317 16.73 -8.54 1.43
C ILE A 317 16.42 -8.80 2.92
N ARG A 318 16.46 -10.06 3.36
CA ARG A 318 16.12 -10.39 4.76
C ARG A 318 17.19 -9.95 5.75
N ARG A 319 18.45 -9.83 5.33
CA ARG A 319 19.51 -9.23 6.15
C ARG A 319 19.25 -7.74 6.31
N GLU A 320 18.95 -7.03 5.22
CA GLU A 320 18.66 -5.60 5.25
C GLU A 320 17.44 -5.27 6.11
N LEU A 321 16.35 -6.01 5.94
CA LEU A 321 15.16 -5.88 6.80
C LEU A 321 15.54 -6.02 8.28
N ARG A 322 16.36 -7.01 8.64
CA ARG A 322 16.80 -7.20 10.03
C ARG A 322 17.63 -6.03 10.53
N THR A 323 18.52 -5.47 9.71
CA THR A 323 19.32 -4.30 10.09
C THR A 323 18.42 -3.09 10.31
N GLN A 324 17.46 -2.84 9.41
CA GLN A 324 16.48 -1.77 9.55
C GLN A 324 15.66 -1.92 10.84
N PHE A 325 15.15 -3.12 11.12
CA PHE A 325 14.38 -3.38 12.34
C PHE A 325 15.23 -3.32 13.62
N ALA A 326 16.50 -3.76 13.59
CA ALA A 326 17.39 -3.71 14.75
C ALA A 326 17.71 -2.27 15.16
N HIS A 327 17.93 -1.39 14.17
CA HIS A 327 18.11 0.04 14.39
C HIS A 327 16.87 0.67 15.05
N ARG A 328 15.67 0.23 14.64
CA ARG A 328 14.37 0.68 15.18
C ARG A 328 14.03 0.19 16.59
N THR A 329 14.48 -1.00 17.00
CA THR A 329 14.25 -1.47 18.38
C THR A 329 15.07 -0.73 19.44
N HIS A 330 16.12 -0.01 19.03
CA HIS A 330 16.93 0.82 19.93
C HIS A 330 16.29 2.19 20.22
N THR A 331 15.44 2.69 19.32
CA THR A 331 14.55 3.82 19.56
C THR A 331 13.23 3.30 20.12
N GLN A 332 13.12 3.18 21.44
CA GLN A 332 11.79 3.12 22.07
C GLN A 332 11.01 4.34 21.58
N HIS A 333 9.77 4.20 21.09
CA HIS A 333 8.63 5.12 21.32
C HIS A 333 7.42 4.71 20.47
N GLU A 334 6.24 4.94 21.03
CA GLU A 334 4.90 5.23 20.45
C GLU A 334 4.44 4.57 19.12
N PRO A 335 3.12 4.36 18.92
CA PRO A 335 2.62 3.87 17.64
C PRO A 335 3.05 4.78 16.48
N THR A 336 3.86 4.27 15.56
CA THR A 336 4.30 4.99 14.35
C THR A 336 3.43 4.64 13.14
N HIS A 337 3.43 5.51 12.12
CA HIS A 337 2.77 5.21 10.84
C HIS A 337 3.26 3.91 10.20
N VAL A 338 4.55 3.56 10.38
CA VAL A 338 5.15 2.30 9.93
C VAL A 338 4.50 1.09 10.58
N GLY A 339 4.27 1.14 11.90
CA GLY A 339 3.59 0.09 12.65
C GLY A 339 2.22 -0.22 12.04
N TRP A 340 1.42 0.81 11.79
CA TRP A 340 0.10 0.67 11.20
C TRP A 340 0.12 0.06 9.78
N VAL A 341 0.97 0.58 8.88
CA VAL A 341 1.05 0.06 7.49
C VAL A 341 1.57 -1.38 7.44
N SER A 342 2.37 -1.80 8.43
CA SER A 342 2.83 -3.18 8.54
C SER A 342 1.76 -4.16 9.06
N THR A 343 0.76 -3.65 9.80
CA THR A 343 -0.32 -4.44 10.41
C THR A 343 -1.63 -4.45 9.62
N LEU A 344 -1.79 -3.53 8.67
CA LEU A 344 -2.82 -3.60 7.61
C LEU A 344 -2.59 -4.83 6.72
#